data_AF-A0A353W424-F1
#
_entry.id   AF-A0A353W424-F1
#
_cell.length_a   1.000
_cell.length_b   1.000
_cell.length_c   1.000
_cell.angle_alpha   90.00
_cell.angle_beta   90.00
_cell.angle_gamma   90.00
#
_symmetry.space_group_name_H-M   'P 1'
#
loop_
_entity.id
_entity.type
_entity.pdbx_description
1 polymer ?
#
loop_
_entity_poly.entity_id
_entity_poly.type
_entity_poly.pdbx_seq_one_letter_code
_entity_poly.pdbx_strand_id
1 'polypeptide(L)'
;GLNLQISIILGVLAITVSPSGIIPVVQEYGGKGPLTQNLMAMVAIDNLIGIMLFDIILALFEGSAQGAANGSSLILIILLELLAAIAIGVVSGHVIVHFIKIKVENSQFLVILLGIILLNVGIANQFHLSAMLINIITGIVVTNLRNRSRTLSATIERVQLPIIVVYMTLAGARINLAVAATLALSGGVYIIGRLTGKVLGCYVLSGLSGLSKAVRKNIGLGLTPQAGITVGLSILAEQKIPEAQGIIIGIVLTGVIFFQVLGPIMVAKALKNTGEVTVNK
;
A
#
# COMPACT_ATOMS: atom_id res chain seq x y z
N GLY A 1 12.17 -21.53 -8.04
CA GLY A 1 13.51 -21.24 -8.58
C GLY A 1 14.08 -19.90 -8.13
N LEU A 2 13.29 -19.01 -7.51
CA LEU A 2 13.80 -17.77 -6.91
C LEU A 2 14.38 -18.05 -5.52
N ASN A 3 15.29 -17.18 -5.08
CA ASN A 3 15.78 -17.16 -3.70
C ASN A 3 14.60 -17.00 -2.72
N LEU A 4 14.69 -17.66 -1.56
CA LEU A 4 13.67 -17.59 -0.51
C LEU A 4 13.40 -16.15 -0.06
N GLN A 5 14.45 -15.33 0.12
CA GLN A 5 14.32 -13.93 0.53
C GLN A 5 13.48 -13.12 -0.48
N ILE A 6 13.79 -13.26 -1.77
CA ILE A 6 13.04 -12.64 -2.86
C ILE A 6 11.58 -13.13 -2.86
N SER A 7 11.37 -14.43 -2.65
CA SER A 7 10.03 -15.03 -2.66
C SER A 7 9.17 -14.52 -1.50
N ILE A 8 9.74 -14.39 -0.30
CA ILE A 8 9.06 -13.83 0.88
C ILE A 8 8.67 -12.37 0.63
N ILE A 9 9.60 -11.56 0.12
CA ILE A 9 9.32 -10.16 -0.21
C ILE A 9 8.20 -10.04 -1.24
N LEU A 10 8.25 -10.82 -2.33
CA LEU A 10 7.16 -10.85 -3.31
C LEU A 10 5.82 -11.22 -2.65
N GLY A 11 5.82 -12.18 -1.72
CA GLY A 11 4.63 -12.53 -0.94
C GLY A 11 4.07 -11.35 -0.12
N VAL A 12 4.93 -10.60 0.56
CA VAL A 12 4.51 -9.39 1.31
C VAL A 12 3.98 -8.31 0.37
N LEU A 13 4.68 -8.05 -0.74
CA LEU A 13 4.27 -7.07 -1.73
C LEU A 13 2.89 -7.41 -2.33
N ALA A 14 2.57 -8.70 -2.47
CA ALA A 14 1.27 -9.16 -2.98
C ALA A 14 0.08 -8.78 -2.09
N ILE A 15 0.29 -8.50 -0.80
CA ILE A 15 -0.75 -8.09 0.17
C ILE A 15 -1.38 -6.75 -0.22
N THR A 16 -0.55 -5.83 -0.69
CA THR A 16 -0.90 -4.43 -0.93
C THR A 16 -1.97 -4.27 -2.01
N VAL A 17 -2.79 -3.23 -1.85
CA VAL A 17 -3.96 -2.94 -2.69
C VAL A 17 -3.97 -1.47 -3.05
N SER A 18 -4.33 -1.15 -4.29
CA SER A 18 -4.37 0.25 -4.74
C SER A 18 -5.70 0.95 -4.37
N PRO A 19 -5.68 2.01 -3.56
CA PRO A 19 -6.85 2.86 -3.37
C PRO A 19 -7.29 3.53 -4.68
N SER A 20 -6.34 3.96 -5.50
CA SER A 20 -6.62 4.65 -6.77
C SER A 20 -7.23 3.74 -7.84
N GLY A 21 -7.15 2.42 -7.67
CA GLY A 21 -7.84 1.46 -8.55
C GLY A 21 -9.24 1.07 -8.09
N ILE A 22 -9.61 1.37 -6.83
CA ILE A 22 -10.90 1.00 -6.23
C ILE A 22 -11.81 2.22 -6.10
N ILE A 23 -11.31 3.30 -5.50
CA ILE A 23 -12.11 4.47 -5.13
C ILE A 23 -12.77 5.10 -6.37
N PRO A 24 -12.07 5.35 -7.50
CA PRO A 24 -12.70 5.94 -8.67
C PRO A 24 -13.78 5.04 -9.28
N VAL A 25 -13.59 3.71 -9.27
CA VAL A 25 -14.58 2.76 -9.80
C VAL A 25 -15.83 2.76 -8.91
N VAL A 26 -15.65 2.72 -7.58
CA VAL A 26 -16.76 2.85 -6.64
C VAL A 26 -17.52 4.16 -6.86
N GLN A 27 -16.81 5.28 -7.03
CA GLN A 27 -17.43 6.59 -7.29
C GLN A 27 -18.16 6.61 -8.64
N GLU A 28 -17.57 6.08 -9.70
CA GLU A 28 -18.14 6.05 -11.04
C GLU A 28 -19.44 5.23 -11.09
N TYR A 29 -19.49 4.07 -10.43
CA TYR A 29 -20.68 3.22 -10.38
C TYR A 29 -21.69 3.62 -9.28
N GLY A 30 -21.38 4.66 -8.50
CA GLY A 30 -22.18 5.07 -7.35
C GLY A 30 -22.32 3.96 -6.31
N GLY A 31 -21.25 3.18 -6.10
CA GLY A 31 -21.17 2.06 -5.17
C GLY A 31 -21.64 2.45 -3.78
N LYS A 32 -22.72 1.83 -3.29
CA LYS A 32 -23.22 2.02 -1.93
C LYS A 32 -23.71 0.70 -1.35
N GLY A 33 -23.16 0.33 -0.20
CA GLY A 33 -23.59 -0.86 0.53
C GLY A 33 -22.45 -1.52 1.31
N PRO A 34 -22.71 -2.71 1.88
CA PRO A 34 -21.75 -3.41 2.72
C PRO A 34 -20.44 -3.79 2.01
N LEU A 35 -20.46 -4.24 0.74
CA LEU A 35 -19.24 -4.51 -0.03
C LEU A 35 -18.41 -3.24 -0.15
N THR A 36 -19.03 -2.14 -0.56
CA THR A 36 -18.34 -0.85 -0.73
C THR A 36 -17.68 -0.41 0.58
N GLN A 37 -18.41 -0.45 1.69
CA GLN A 37 -17.88 -0.10 3.02
C GLN A 37 -16.69 -1.00 3.41
N ASN A 38 -16.83 -2.31 3.20
CA ASN A 38 -15.77 -3.26 3.50
C ASN A 38 -14.54 -3.06 2.60
N LEU A 39 -14.70 -2.77 1.31
CA LEU A 39 -13.59 -2.47 0.41
C LEU A 39 -12.82 -1.24 0.89
N MET A 40 -13.52 -0.15 1.22
CA MET A 40 -12.89 1.08 1.70
C MET A 40 -12.10 0.86 3.00
N ALA A 41 -12.65 0.08 3.94
CA ALA A 41 -11.97 -0.27 5.18
C ALA A 41 -10.75 -1.18 4.94
N MET A 42 -10.93 -2.24 4.15
CA MET A 42 -9.87 -3.21 3.85
C MET A 42 -8.71 -2.58 3.09
N VAL A 43 -8.96 -1.63 2.19
CA VAL A 43 -7.88 -0.91 1.50
C VAL A 43 -6.94 -0.19 2.48
N ALA A 44 -7.48 0.42 3.53
CA ALA A 44 -6.66 1.08 4.55
C ALA A 44 -5.87 0.05 5.37
N ILE A 45 -6.54 -1.01 5.82
CA ILE A 45 -5.96 -2.06 6.67
C ILE A 45 -4.88 -2.86 5.92
N ASP A 46 -5.17 -3.30 4.70
CA ASP A 46 -4.26 -4.09 3.85
C ASP A 46 -2.94 -3.35 3.59
N ASN A 47 -3.01 -2.05 3.34
CA ASN A 47 -1.82 -1.25 3.09
C ASN A 47 -1.01 -0.99 4.36
N LEU A 48 -1.69 -0.71 5.49
CA LEU A 48 -1.01 -0.56 6.79
C LEU A 48 -0.29 -1.86 7.17
N ILE A 49 -0.98 -3.00 7.11
CA ILE A 49 -0.41 -4.32 7.41
C ILE A 49 0.70 -4.66 6.42
N GLY A 50 0.49 -4.43 5.12
CA GLY A 50 1.48 -4.72 4.08
C GLY A 50 2.79 -3.96 4.30
N ILE A 51 2.72 -2.68 4.68
CA ILE A 51 3.90 -1.86 4.97
C ILE A 51 4.58 -2.34 6.26
N MET A 52 3.83 -2.58 7.34
CA MET A 52 4.43 -3.07 8.58
C MET A 52 5.10 -4.44 8.40
N LEU A 53 4.45 -5.38 7.71
CA LEU A 53 5.05 -6.68 7.41
C LEU A 53 6.28 -6.56 6.52
N PHE A 54 6.28 -5.63 5.57
CA PHE A 54 7.43 -5.37 4.72
C PHE A 54 8.64 -4.89 5.53
N ASP A 55 8.42 -3.91 6.41
CA ASP A 55 9.45 -3.36 7.28
C ASP A 55 10.00 -4.44 8.23
N ILE A 56 9.13 -5.25 8.85
CA ILE A 56 9.52 -6.37 9.72
C ILE A 56 10.40 -7.37 8.96
N ILE A 57 9.99 -7.76 7.74
CA ILE A 57 10.74 -8.75 6.94
C ILE A 57 12.10 -8.20 6.51
N LEU A 58 12.18 -6.93 6.11
CA LEU A 58 13.47 -6.31 5.79
C LEU A 58 14.38 -6.23 7.01
N ALA A 59 13.86 -5.82 8.17
CA ALA A 59 14.63 -5.77 9.41
C ALA A 59 15.15 -7.16 9.84
N LEU A 60 14.33 -8.21 9.65
CA LEU A 60 14.76 -9.60 9.85
C LEU A 60 15.90 -10.01 8.92
N PHE A 61 15.85 -9.60 7.64
CA PHE A 61 16.91 -9.89 6.68
C PHE A 61 18.20 -9.13 7.01
N GLU A 62 18.11 -7.85 7.37
CA GLU A 62 19.26 -7.04 7.77
C GLU A 62 19.91 -7.55 9.05
N GLY A 63 19.11 -7.89 10.07
CA GLY A 63 19.63 -8.39 11.35
C GLY A 63 20.22 -9.80 11.26
N SER A 64 19.70 -10.65 10.37
CA SER A 64 20.31 -11.97 10.09
C SER A 64 21.63 -11.85 9.34
N ALA A 65 21.75 -10.91 8.39
CA ALA A 65 23.00 -10.64 7.67
C ALA A 65 24.11 -10.07 8.58
N GLN A 66 23.74 -9.30 9.61
CA GLN A 66 24.69 -8.71 10.56
C GLN A 66 25.13 -9.67 11.69
N GLY A 67 24.67 -10.94 11.66
CA GLY A 67 25.05 -11.94 12.65
C GLY A 67 24.55 -11.62 14.07
N ALA A 68 23.42 -10.92 14.20
CA ALA A 68 22.85 -10.56 15.49
C ALA A 68 22.65 -11.84 16.35
N ALA A 69 23.45 -11.94 17.41
CA ALA A 69 23.74 -13.19 18.12
C ALA A 69 22.58 -13.77 18.94
N ASN A 70 21.41 -13.12 19.02
CA ASN A 70 20.25 -13.60 19.75
C ASN A 70 18.93 -13.20 19.05
N GLY A 71 18.08 -14.19 18.72
CA GLY A 71 16.78 -13.95 18.08
C GLY A 71 15.82 -13.08 18.92
N SER A 72 15.97 -13.10 20.25
CA SER A 72 15.16 -12.29 21.18
C SER A 72 15.51 -10.79 21.13
N SER A 73 16.78 -10.43 20.97
CA SER A 73 17.19 -9.02 20.86
C SER A 73 16.73 -8.40 19.55
N LEU A 74 16.71 -9.19 18.47
CA LEU A 74 16.26 -8.72 17.16
C LEU A 74 14.76 -8.41 17.14
N ILE A 75 13.95 -9.29 17.75
CA ILE A 75 12.50 -9.05 17.89
C ILE A 75 12.23 -7.76 18.68
N LEU A 76 12.97 -7.55 19.78
CA LEU A 76 12.84 -6.34 20.59
C LEU A 76 13.18 -5.07 19.79
N ILE A 77 14.25 -5.10 18.99
CA ILE A 77 14.65 -3.97 18.13
C ILE A 77 13.54 -3.63 17.14
N ILE A 78 13.02 -4.63 16.42
CA ILE A 78 11.92 -4.42 15.44
C ILE A 78 10.68 -3.83 16.12
N LEU A 79 10.31 -4.34 17.30
CA LEU A 79 9.18 -3.80 18.06
C LEU A 79 9.40 -2.34 18.46
N LEU A 80 10.61 -2.00 18.93
CA LEU A 80 10.96 -0.62 19.29
C LEU A 80 10.96 0.31 18.08
N GLU A 81 11.45 -0.12 16.91
CA GLU A 81 11.43 0.65 15.67
C GLU A 81 9.99 0.93 15.21
N LEU A 82 9.11 -0.09 15.23
CA LEU A 82 7.70 0.08 14.90
C LEU A 82 6.99 1.04 15.87
N LEU A 83 7.22 0.87 17.17
CA LEU A 83 6.64 1.74 18.19
C LEU A 83 7.15 3.18 18.07
N ALA A 84 8.44 3.37 17.78
CA ALA A 84 9.03 4.69 17.55
C ALA A 84 8.42 5.35 16.30
N ALA A 85 8.29 4.61 15.20
CA ALA A 85 7.65 5.11 13.98
C ALA A 85 6.18 5.51 14.22
N ILE A 86 5.43 4.70 14.95
CA ILE A 86 4.04 5.03 15.34
C ILE A 86 4.01 6.28 16.22
N ALA A 87 4.87 6.36 17.25
CA ALA A 87 4.93 7.49 18.16
C ALA A 87 5.24 8.80 17.42
N ILE A 88 6.25 8.79 16.54
CA ILE A 88 6.60 9.96 15.71
C ILE A 88 5.43 10.33 14.80
N GLY A 89 4.77 9.37 14.17
CA GLY A 89 3.60 9.62 13.34
C GLY A 89 2.45 10.28 14.12
N VAL A 90 2.20 9.84 15.35
CA VAL A 90 1.19 10.45 16.24
C VAL A 90 1.55 11.89 16.58
N VAL A 91 2.81 12.14 16.95
CA VAL A 91 3.32 13.48 17.25
C VAL A 91 3.21 14.40 16.04
N SER A 92 3.70 13.97 14.87
CA SER A 92 3.62 14.73 13.62
C SER A 92 2.17 15.03 13.21
N GLY A 93 1.25 14.08 13.42
CA GLY A 93 -0.17 14.29 13.19
C GLY A 93 -0.76 15.36 14.11
N HIS A 94 -0.43 15.35 15.40
CA HIS A 94 -0.84 16.39 16.33
C HIS A 94 -0.30 17.77 15.97
N VAL A 95 0.95 17.85 15.51
CA VAL A 95 1.57 19.08 15.01
C VAL A 95 0.77 19.64 13.83
N ILE A 96 0.44 18.81 12.83
CA ILE A 96 -0.42 19.24 11.71
C ILE A 96 -1.78 19.73 12.21
N VAL A 97 -2.43 18.98 13.10
CA VAL A 97 -3.75 19.36 13.66
C VAL A 97 -3.69 20.70 14.38
N HIS A 98 -2.59 21.00 15.07
CA HIS A 98 -2.37 22.30 15.69
C HIS A 98 -2.30 23.42 14.63
N PHE A 99 -1.52 23.24 13.57
CA PHE A 99 -1.45 24.22 12.48
C PHE A 99 -2.77 24.40 11.73
N ILE A 100 -3.61 23.36 11.62
CA ILE A 100 -4.97 23.47 11.03
C ILE A 100 -5.90 24.35 11.88
N LYS A 101 -5.68 24.46 13.20
CA LYS A 101 -6.49 25.35 14.06
C LYS A 101 -6.23 26.82 13.74
N ILE A 102 -5.01 27.14 13.34
CA ILE A 102 -4.64 28.45 12.83
C ILE A 102 -5.29 28.56 11.44
N LYS A 103 -6.00 29.65 11.11
CA LYS A 103 -6.69 29.83 9.81
C LYS A 103 -5.67 30.07 8.69
N VAL A 104 -4.84 29.07 8.42
CA VAL A 104 -3.80 29.09 7.39
C VAL A 104 -4.45 29.02 6.01
N GLU A 105 -3.95 29.81 5.06
CA GLU A 105 -4.39 29.75 3.67
C GLU A 105 -4.05 28.40 3.03
N ASN A 106 -4.83 27.97 2.01
CA ASN A 106 -4.66 26.64 1.40
C ASN A 106 -3.25 26.40 0.82
N SER A 107 -2.58 27.43 0.29
CA SER A 107 -1.21 27.34 -0.26
C SER A 107 -0.17 27.10 0.85
N GLN A 108 -0.26 27.85 1.93
CA GLN A 108 0.59 27.70 3.12
C GLN A 108 0.37 26.33 3.80
N PHE A 109 -0.87 25.84 3.80
CA PHE A 109 -1.18 24.53 4.34
C PHE A 109 -0.49 23.40 3.56
N LEU A 110 -0.43 23.49 2.23
CA LEU A 110 0.31 22.53 1.41
C LEU A 110 1.80 22.50 1.78
N VAL A 111 2.42 23.67 1.97
CA VAL A 111 3.83 23.78 2.36
C VAL A 111 4.07 23.11 3.72
N ILE A 112 3.18 23.32 4.70
CA ILE A 112 3.27 22.68 6.02
C ILE A 112 3.18 21.15 5.89
N LEU A 113 2.23 20.65 5.08
CA LEU A 113 2.07 19.20 4.87
C LEU A 113 3.32 18.59 4.23
N LEU A 114 3.84 19.20 3.16
CA LEU A 114 5.06 18.73 2.52
C LEU A 114 6.26 18.82 3.45
N GLY A 115 6.38 19.90 4.22
CA GLY A 115 7.44 20.08 5.21
C GLY A 115 7.43 18.98 6.26
N ILE A 116 6.25 18.61 6.78
CA ILE A 116 6.12 17.54 7.77
C ILE A 116 6.35 16.16 7.15
N ILE A 117 5.90 15.92 5.93
CA ILE A 117 6.19 14.67 5.21
C ILE A 117 7.70 14.50 5.00
N LEU A 118 8.38 15.54 4.53
CA LEU A 118 9.83 15.52 4.31
C LEU A 118 10.61 15.43 5.63
N LEU A 119 10.15 16.11 6.68
CA LEU A 119 10.73 15.99 8.02
C LEU A 119 10.60 14.57 8.55
N ASN A 120 9.43 13.95 8.42
CA ASN A 120 9.19 12.55 8.79
C ASN A 120 10.12 11.61 8.02
N VAL A 121 10.33 11.84 6.71
CA VAL A 121 11.28 11.08 5.90
C VAL A 121 12.72 11.27 6.39
N GLY A 122 13.12 12.50 6.74
CA GLY A 122 14.45 12.78 7.28
C GLY A 122 14.70 12.09 8.62
N ILE A 123 13.74 12.17 9.54
CA ILE A 123 13.78 11.47 10.84
C ILE A 123 13.85 9.96 10.61
N ALA A 124 13.01 9.42 9.73
CA ALA A 124 13.01 8.01 9.38
C ALA A 124 14.38 7.54 8.90
N ASN A 125 15.00 8.26 7.97
CA ASN A 125 16.31 7.91 7.44
C ASN A 125 17.42 8.01 8.51
N GLN A 126 17.37 9.01 9.39
CA GLN A 126 18.37 9.22 10.43
C GLN A 126 18.33 8.16 11.54
N PHE A 127 17.13 7.66 11.87
CA PHE A 127 16.92 6.68 12.93
C PHE A 127 16.60 5.27 12.41
N HIS A 128 16.76 5.04 11.10
CA HIS A 128 16.45 3.77 10.43
C HIS A 128 15.00 3.28 10.64
N LEU A 129 14.04 4.21 10.71
CA LEU A 129 12.62 3.91 10.86
C LEU A 129 11.89 3.89 9.50
N SER A 130 10.66 3.37 9.49
CA SER A 130 9.82 3.36 8.29
C SER A 130 9.17 4.72 8.03
N ALA A 131 9.66 5.42 7.00
CA ALA A 131 9.07 6.68 6.55
C ALA A 131 7.61 6.53 6.10
N MET A 132 7.26 5.38 5.50
CA MET A 132 5.88 5.11 5.08
C MET A 132 4.95 4.96 6.30
N LEU A 133 5.37 4.19 7.31
CA LEU A 133 4.58 3.98 8.51
C LEU A 133 4.36 5.30 9.27
N ILE A 134 5.42 6.10 9.49
CA ILE A 134 5.30 7.40 10.16
C ILE A 134 4.25 8.29 9.46
N ASN A 135 4.31 8.39 8.13
CA ASN A 135 3.43 9.25 7.35
C ASN A 135 1.98 8.72 7.27
N ILE A 136 1.78 7.40 7.24
CA ILE A 136 0.43 6.82 7.33
C ILE A 136 -0.20 7.11 8.69
N ILE A 137 0.54 6.88 9.78
CA ILE A 137 0.05 7.17 11.14
C ILE A 137 -0.24 8.67 11.30
N THR A 138 0.63 9.53 10.75
CA THR A 138 0.39 10.99 10.67
C THR A 138 -0.96 11.29 10.00
N GLY A 139 -1.24 10.70 8.83
CA GLY A 139 -2.50 10.89 8.13
C GLY A 139 -3.72 10.37 8.92
N ILE A 140 -3.59 9.22 9.58
CA ILE A 140 -4.63 8.65 10.46
C ILE A 140 -4.96 9.63 11.59
N VAL A 141 -3.95 10.16 12.28
CA VAL A 141 -4.15 11.12 13.38
C VAL A 141 -4.85 12.39 12.89
N VAL A 142 -4.39 12.97 11.77
CA VAL A 142 -4.98 14.21 11.24
C VAL A 142 -6.45 14.02 10.83
N THR A 143 -6.75 12.92 10.15
CA THR A 143 -8.11 12.64 9.65
C THR A 143 -9.09 12.31 10.77
N ASN A 144 -8.64 11.69 11.87
CA ASN A 144 -9.50 11.36 13.00
C ASN A 144 -9.71 12.53 13.97
N LEU A 145 -8.70 13.38 14.17
CA LEU A 145 -8.82 14.51 15.10
C LEU A 145 -9.49 15.75 14.50
N ARG A 146 -9.60 15.82 13.16
CA ARG A 146 -10.23 16.98 12.51
C ARG A 146 -11.12 16.57 11.35
N ASN A 147 -12.34 17.10 11.37
CA ASN A 147 -13.30 17.00 10.26
C ASN A 147 -12.96 17.94 9.08
N ARG A 148 -11.71 17.88 8.59
CA ARG A 148 -11.22 18.57 7.38
C ARG A 148 -10.52 17.60 6.41
N SER A 149 -10.79 16.31 6.55
CA SER A 149 -10.24 15.25 5.66
C SER A 149 -10.39 15.60 4.18
N ARG A 150 -11.54 16.16 3.77
CA ARG A 150 -11.77 16.57 2.37
C ARG A 150 -10.81 17.67 1.89
N THR A 151 -10.53 18.69 2.70
CA THR A 151 -9.58 19.76 2.36
C THR A 151 -8.15 19.23 2.33
N LEU A 152 -7.80 18.37 3.30
CA LEU A 152 -6.51 17.69 3.35
C LEU A 152 -6.27 16.84 2.10
N SER A 153 -7.20 15.94 1.79
CA SER A 153 -7.15 15.08 0.60
C SER A 153 -7.03 15.91 -0.68
N ALA A 154 -7.90 16.92 -0.87
CA ALA A 154 -7.86 17.76 -2.06
C ALA A 154 -6.55 18.55 -2.20
N THR A 155 -5.89 18.89 -1.09
CA THR A 155 -4.63 19.62 -1.10
C THR A 155 -3.46 18.69 -1.45
N ILE A 156 -3.43 17.48 -0.87
CA ILE A 156 -2.42 16.46 -1.16
C ILE A 156 -2.56 15.95 -2.61
N GLU A 157 -3.78 15.73 -3.10
CA GLU A 157 -4.05 15.24 -4.46
C GLU A 157 -3.41 16.12 -5.55
N ARG A 158 -3.34 17.43 -5.34
CA ARG A 158 -2.70 18.38 -6.28
C ARG A 158 -1.22 18.09 -6.52
N VAL A 159 -0.52 17.60 -5.50
CA VAL A 159 0.91 17.27 -5.59
C VAL A 159 1.13 15.78 -5.85
N GLN A 160 0.24 14.93 -5.33
CA GLN A 160 0.28 13.50 -5.52
C GLN A 160 0.20 13.13 -7.01
N LEU A 161 -0.70 13.75 -7.78
CA LEU A 161 -0.90 13.39 -9.19
C LEU A 161 0.38 13.58 -10.03
N PRO A 162 1.05 14.76 -10.05
CA PRO A 162 2.33 14.92 -10.72
C PRO A 162 3.40 13.92 -10.28
N ILE A 163 3.51 13.66 -8.97
CA ILE A 163 4.48 12.68 -8.43
C ILE A 163 4.19 11.28 -8.98
N ILE A 164 2.93 10.84 -8.94
CA ILE A 164 2.54 9.51 -9.46
C ILE A 164 2.85 9.40 -10.95
N VAL A 165 2.57 10.44 -11.74
CA VAL A 165 2.86 10.43 -13.19
C VAL A 165 4.35 10.26 -13.44
N VAL A 166 5.19 11.13 -12.86
CA VAL A 166 6.65 11.04 -13.01
C VAL A 166 7.16 9.68 -12.53
N TYR A 167 6.68 9.23 -11.38
CA TYR A 167 7.07 7.97 -10.78
C TYR A 167 6.72 6.75 -11.65
N MET A 168 5.49 6.69 -12.17
CA MET A 168 5.04 5.61 -13.04
C MET A 168 5.75 5.64 -14.40
N THR A 169 6.02 6.82 -14.95
CA THR A 169 6.81 6.96 -16.18
C THR A 169 8.24 6.45 -15.98
N LEU A 170 8.89 6.80 -14.86
CA LEU A 170 10.25 6.33 -14.55
C LEU A 170 10.27 4.82 -14.26
N ALA A 171 9.30 4.29 -13.52
CA ALA A 171 9.18 2.87 -13.26
C ALA A 171 8.97 2.08 -14.56
N GLY A 172 8.10 2.58 -15.45
CA GLY A 172 7.89 2.03 -16.79
C GLY A 172 9.14 2.10 -17.67
N ALA A 173 9.88 3.21 -17.63
CA ALA A 173 11.12 3.37 -18.39
C ALA A 173 12.25 2.44 -17.92
N ARG A 174 12.22 2.00 -16.65
CA ARG A 174 13.16 1.01 -16.11
C ARG A 174 12.82 -0.42 -16.48
N ILE A 175 11.67 -0.68 -17.11
CA ILE A 175 11.30 -2.02 -17.55
C ILE A 175 12.22 -2.46 -18.68
N ASN A 176 13.07 -3.43 -18.38
CA ASN A 176 13.81 -4.15 -19.41
C ASN A 176 12.93 -5.30 -19.93
N LEU A 177 12.42 -5.15 -21.16
CA LEU A 177 11.52 -6.15 -21.79
C LEU A 177 12.19 -7.52 -21.95
N ALA A 178 13.51 -7.59 -22.13
CA ALA A 178 14.22 -8.87 -22.19
C ALA A 178 14.21 -9.58 -20.83
N VAL A 179 14.41 -8.83 -19.75
CA VAL A 179 14.30 -9.35 -18.37
C VAL A 179 12.85 -9.69 -18.03
N ALA A 180 11.88 -8.91 -18.49
CA ALA A 180 10.47 -9.22 -18.31
C ALA A 180 10.06 -10.53 -19.01
N ALA A 181 10.61 -10.78 -20.20
CA ALA A 181 10.37 -12.03 -20.95
C ALA A 181 10.97 -13.24 -20.23
N THR A 182 12.18 -13.14 -19.68
CA THR A 182 12.79 -14.23 -18.90
C THR A 182 12.07 -14.46 -17.57
N LEU A 183 11.50 -13.40 -16.98
CA LEU A 183 10.73 -13.46 -15.74
C LEU A 183 9.24 -13.74 -15.96
N ALA A 184 8.78 -13.96 -17.20
CA ALA A 184 7.36 -14.12 -17.51
C ALA A 184 6.70 -15.26 -16.71
N LEU A 185 7.41 -16.37 -16.49
CA LEU A 185 6.92 -17.47 -15.67
C LEU A 185 6.76 -17.06 -14.20
N SER A 186 7.79 -16.42 -13.62
CA SER A 186 7.75 -15.93 -12.22
C SER A 186 6.69 -14.85 -12.03
N GLY A 187 6.53 -13.95 -13.00
CA GLY A 187 5.45 -12.96 -13.06
C GLY A 187 4.07 -13.61 -13.10
N GLY A 188 3.90 -14.65 -13.92
CA GLY A 188 2.67 -15.43 -13.98
C GLY A 188 2.34 -16.09 -12.65
N VAL A 189 3.33 -16.72 -11.99
CA VAL A 189 3.17 -17.32 -10.66
C VAL A 189 2.77 -16.26 -9.63
N TYR A 190 3.42 -15.10 -9.64
CA TYR A 190 3.07 -13.98 -8.76
C TYR A 190 1.62 -13.51 -8.98
N ILE A 191 1.20 -13.32 -10.24
CA ILE A 191 -0.17 -12.89 -10.59
C ILE A 191 -1.19 -13.92 -10.12
N ILE A 192 -0.98 -15.20 -10.45
CA ILE A 192 -1.91 -16.29 -10.09
C ILE A 192 -1.95 -16.46 -8.58
N GLY A 193 -0.80 -16.49 -7.91
CA GLY A 193 -0.68 -16.61 -6.46
C GLY A 193 -1.40 -15.45 -5.75
N ARG A 194 -1.21 -14.22 -6.23
CA ARG A 194 -1.91 -13.05 -5.68
C ARG A 194 -3.42 -13.12 -5.90
N LEU A 195 -3.87 -13.43 -7.12
CA LEU A 195 -5.29 -13.49 -7.45
C LEU A 195 -6.00 -14.58 -6.63
N THR A 196 -5.45 -15.79 -6.63
CA THR A 196 -6.00 -16.92 -5.88
C THR A 196 -5.93 -16.68 -4.38
N GLY A 197 -4.82 -16.16 -3.86
CA GLY A 197 -4.66 -15.82 -2.45
C GLY A 197 -5.67 -14.77 -1.99
N LYS A 198 -5.85 -13.67 -2.72
CA LYS A 198 -6.86 -12.65 -2.40
C LYS A 198 -8.27 -13.23 -2.46
N VAL A 199 -8.63 -13.91 -3.54
CA VAL A 199 -10.01 -14.40 -3.73
C VAL A 199 -10.36 -15.52 -2.74
N LEU A 200 -9.53 -16.55 -2.65
CA LEU A 200 -9.77 -17.70 -1.77
C LEU A 200 -9.58 -17.32 -0.30
N GLY A 201 -8.52 -16.57 0.05
CA GLY A 201 -8.27 -16.13 1.41
C GLY A 201 -9.41 -15.28 1.94
N CYS A 202 -9.86 -14.30 1.16
CA CYS A 202 -11.04 -13.51 1.53
C CYS A 202 -12.29 -14.37 1.62
N TYR A 203 -12.53 -15.28 0.68
CA TYR A 203 -13.72 -16.14 0.70
C TYR A 203 -13.75 -17.07 1.91
N VAL A 204 -12.62 -17.66 2.29
CA VAL A 204 -12.55 -18.57 3.44
C VAL A 204 -12.72 -17.78 4.73
N LEU A 205 -11.93 -16.73 4.93
CA LEU A 205 -11.89 -15.97 6.19
C LEU A 205 -13.13 -15.11 6.41
N SER A 206 -13.77 -14.60 5.35
CA SER A 206 -15.03 -13.88 5.49
C SER A 206 -16.20 -14.76 5.93
N GLY A 207 -16.04 -16.09 5.95
CA GLY A 207 -16.99 -16.99 6.59
C GLY A 207 -17.11 -16.77 8.10
N LEU A 208 -16.10 -16.15 8.72
CA LEU A 208 -16.05 -15.88 10.16
C LEU A 208 -16.65 -14.52 10.54
N SER A 209 -16.94 -13.64 9.58
CA SER A 209 -17.27 -12.23 9.82
C SER A 209 -18.74 -11.87 9.61
N GLY A 210 -19.65 -12.86 9.56
CA GLY A 210 -21.10 -12.63 9.45
C GLY A 210 -21.55 -11.95 8.15
N LEU A 211 -20.67 -11.80 7.16
CA LEU A 211 -20.97 -11.16 5.88
C LEU A 211 -21.96 -11.98 5.05
N SER A 212 -22.79 -11.30 4.27
CA SER A 212 -23.69 -11.98 3.34
C SER A 212 -22.90 -12.80 2.32
N LYS A 213 -23.48 -13.91 1.83
CA LYS A 213 -22.84 -14.78 0.82
C LYS A 213 -22.40 -14.00 -0.42
N ALA A 214 -23.17 -13.00 -0.83
CA ALA A 214 -22.86 -12.14 -1.97
C ALA A 214 -21.58 -11.32 -1.72
N VAL A 215 -21.45 -10.66 -0.57
CA VAL A 215 -20.25 -9.88 -0.23
C VAL A 215 -19.04 -10.80 -0.08
N ARG A 216 -19.19 -11.92 0.65
CA ARG A 216 -18.15 -12.92 0.86
C ARG A 216 -17.54 -13.46 -0.43
N LYS A 217 -18.36 -13.72 -1.46
CA LYS A 217 -17.90 -14.20 -2.77
C LYS A 217 -17.17 -13.12 -3.59
N ASN A 218 -17.43 -11.85 -3.33
CA ASN A 218 -16.99 -10.74 -4.19
C ASN A 218 -15.94 -9.81 -3.57
N ILE A 219 -15.76 -9.81 -2.24
CA ILE A 219 -14.81 -8.91 -1.57
C ILE A 219 -13.37 -9.11 -2.05
N GLY A 220 -12.93 -10.36 -2.23
CA GLY A 220 -11.59 -10.65 -2.75
C GLY A 220 -11.39 -10.20 -4.20
N LEU A 221 -12.45 -10.17 -5.03
CA LEU A 221 -12.39 -9.64 -6.39
C LEU A 221 -12.21 -8.12 -6.39
N GLY A 222 -12.89 -7.42 -5.48
CA GLY A 222 -12.79 -5.96 -5.34
C GLY A 222 -11.44 -5.48 -4.81
N LEU A 223 -10.65 -6.34 -4.17
CA LEU A 223 -9.30 -6.04 -3.63
C LEU A 223 -8.17 -6.40 -4.61
N THR A 224 -8.49 -6.70 -5.86
CA THR A 224 -7.50 -7.05 -6.89
C THR A 224 -6.66 -5.88 -7.42
N PRO A 225 -7.09 -4.59 -7.42
CA PRO A 225 -6.23 -3.53 -7.93
C PRO A 225 -4.89 -3.40 -7.17
N GLN A 226 -3.81 -3.15 -7.91
CA GLN A 226 -2.45 -2.97 -7.38
C GLN A 226 -1.75 -1.85 -8.14
N ALA A 227 -0.98 -0.99 -7.48
CA ALA A 227 -0.34 0.17 -8.11
C ALA A 227 0.82 0.73 -7.26
N GLY A 228 0.86 2.06 -7.08
CA GLY A 228 2.03 2.82 -6.62
C GLY A 228 2.64 2.39 -5.29
N ILE A 229 1.85 1.97 -4.31
CA ILE A 229 2.40 1.52 -3.01
C ILE A 229 3.32 0.31 -3.22
N THR A 230 2.87 -0.70 -3.97
CA THR A 230 3.66 -1.91 -4.25
C THR A 230 4.93 -1.59 -5.03
N VAL A 231 4.84 -0.74 -6.04
CA VAL A 231 6.01 -0.35 -6.83
C VAL A 231 7.01 0.41 -5.94
N GLY A 232 6.52 1.25 -5.02
CA GLY A 232 7.37 1.99 -4.08
C GLY A 232 8.17 1.05 -3.20
N LEU A 233 7.46 0.08 -2.61
CA LEU A 233 8.07 -0.95 -1.78
C LEU A 233 8.99 -1.89 -2.57
N SER A 234 8.69 -2.20 -3.84
CA SER A 234 9.58 -3.04 -4.65
C SER A 234 10.91 -2.39 -4.95
N ILE A 235 10.93 -1.07 -5.19
CA ILE A 235 12.18 -0.32 -5.36
C ILE A 235 12.98 -0.30 -4.06
N LEU A 236 12.33 -0.07 -2.92
CA LEU A 236 12.99 -0.12 -1.62
C LEU A 236 13.57 -1.51 -1.34
N ALA A 237 12.83 -2.57 -1.67
CA ALA A 237 13.31 -3.94 -1.54
C ALA A 237 14.55 -4.19 -2.40
N GLU A 238 14.55 -3.71 -3.64
CA GLU A 238 15.68 -3.85 -4.57
C GLU A 238 16.93 -3.11 -4.07
N GLN A 239 16.76 -1.95 -3.43
CA GLN A 239 17.86 -1.21 -2.81
C GLN A 239 18.44 -1.95 -1.59
N LYS A 240 17.59 -2.62 -0.81
CA LYS A 240 17.98 -3.37 0.38
C LYS A 240 18.48 -4.79 0.08
N ILE A 241 18.13 -5.33 -1.09
CA ILE A 241 18.54 -6.65 -1.57
C ILE A 241 19.21 -6.47 -2.95
N PRO A 242 20.45 -5.94 -3.02
CA PRO A 242 21.10 -5.65 -4.30
C PRO A 242 21.28 -6.89 -5.20
N GLU A 243 21.33 -8.08 -4.59
CA GLU A 243 21.43 -9.37 -5.28
C GLU A 243 20.21 -9.68 -6.16
N ALA A 244 19.07 -9.02 -5.93
CA ALA A 244 17.88 -9.22 -6.73
C ALA A 244 18.01 -8.65 -8.16
N GLN A 245 18.94 -7.72 -8.42
CA GLN A 245 19.32 -7.24 -9.77
C GLN A 245 18.14 -6.91 -10.72
N GLY A 246 17.08 -6.32 -10.18
CA GLY A 246 15.87 -5.92 -10.89
C GLY A 246 14.79 -7.00 -10.97
N ILE A 247 15.00 -8.19 -10.38
CA ILE A 247 14.02 -9.29 -10.40
C ILE A 247 12.74 -8.90 -9.63
N ILE A 248 12.86 -8.27 -8.46
CA ILE A 248 11.69 -7.89 -7.65
C ILE A 248 10.88 -6.84 -8.40
N ILE A 249 11.56 -5.77 -8.86
CA ILE A 249 10.91 -4.72 -9.66
C ILE A 249 10.25 -5.29 -10.92
N GLY A 250 10.94 -6.15 -11.67
CA GLY A 250 10.44 -6.75 -12.90
C GLY A 250 9.15 -7.55 -12.68
N ILE A 251 9.14 -8.47 -11.72
CA ILE A 251 7.97 -9.31 -11.41
C ILE A 251 6.79 -8.45 -10.92
N VAL A 252 7.06 -7.50 -10.01
CA VAL A 252 6.03 -6.64 -9.44
C VAL A 252 5.41 -5.74 -10.50
N LEU A 253 6.22 -5.13 -11.38
CA LEU A 253 5.70 -4.27 -12.44
C LEU A 253 4.84 -5.05 -13.45
N THR A 254 5.23 -6.27 -13.83
CA THR A 254 4.38 -7.14 -14.65
C THR A 254 3.02 -7.38 -13.99
N GLY A 255 3.01 -7.68 -12.70
CA GLY A 255 1.77 -7.86 -11.93
C GLY A 255 0.93 -6.58 -11.83
N VAL A 256 1.57 -5.44 -11.56
CA VAL A 256 0.90 -4.13 -11.47
C VAL A 256 0.24 -3.77 -12.80
N ILE A 257 0.94 -3.90 -13.93
CA ILE A 257 0.36 -3.65 -15.26
C ILE A 257 -0.87 -4.52 -15.49
N PHE A 258 -0.76 -5.82 -15.17
CA PHE A 258 -1.87 -6.76 -15.30
C PHE A 258 -3.08 -6.35 -14.44
N PHE A 259 -2.86 -6.05 -13.16
CA PHE A 259 -3.93 -5.65 -12.24
C PHE A 259 -4.43 -4.22 -12.44
N GLN A 260 -3.70 -3.38 -13.15
CA GLN A 260 -4.17 -2.04 -13.50
C GLN A 260 -5.23 -2.09 -14.60
N VAL A 261 -5.17 -3.09 -15.49
CA VAL A 261 -6.22 -3.37 -16.49
C VAL A 261 -7.33 -4.23 -15.87
N LEU A 262 -6.98 -5.34 -15.23
CA LEU A 262 -7.96 -6.31 -14.73
C LEU A 262 -8.68 -5.83 -13.47
N GLY A 263 -7.99 -5.09 -12.60
CA GLY A 263 -8.48 -4.69 -11.29
C GLY A 263 -9.78 -3.88 -11.35
N PRO A 264 -9.86 -2.76 -12.11
CA PRO A 264 -11.08 -1.98 -12.24
C PRO A 264 -12.28 -2.79 -12.75
N ILE A 265 -12.04 -3.70 -13.69
CA ILE A 265 -13.07 -4.60 -14.23
C ILE A 265 -13.60 -5.52 -13.13
N MET A 266 -12.73 -6.08 -12.29
CA MET A 266 -13.10 -6.95 -11.19
C MET A 266 -13.84 -6.20 -10.07
N VAL A 267 -13.46 -4.96 -9.78
CA VAL A 267 -14.19 -4.10 -8.83
C VAL A 267 -15.60 -3.82 -9.33
N ALA A 268 -15.75 -3.40 -10.59
CA ALA A 268 -17.05 -3.15 -11.20
C ALA A 268 -17.94 -4.41 -11.18
N LYS A 269 -17.36 -5.58 -11.49
CA LYS A 269 -18.05 -6.87 -11.41
C LYS A 269 -18.50 -7.21 -9.98
N ALA A 270 -17.64 -6.95 -8.98
CA ALA A 270 -17.97 -7.19 -7.58
C ALA A 270 -19.15 -6.33 -7.12
N LEU A 271 -19.18 -5.04 -7.50
CA LEU A 271 -20.29 -4.12 -7.21
C LEU A 271 -21.59 -4.58 -7.89
N LYS A 272 -21.53 -4.97 -9.17
CA LYS A 272 -22.70 -5.49 -9.91
C LYS A 272 -23.26 -6.77 -9.27
N ASN A 273 -22.40 -7.71 -8.92
CA ASN A 273 -22.79 -8.99 -8.31
C ASN A 273 -23.43 -8.84 -6.93
N THR A 274 -23.19 -7.72 -6.24
CA THR A 274 -23.76 -7.41 -4.92
C THR A 274 -24.95 -6.46 -4.99
N GLY A 275 -25.31 -5.97 -6.18
CA GLY A 275 -26.41 -5.02 -6.36
C GLY A 275 -26.10 -3.62 -5.83
N GLU A 276 -24.82 -3.27 -5.64
CA GLU A 276 -24.42 -1.99 -5.05
C GLU A 276 -24.20 -0.87 -6.08
N VAL A 277 -24.48 -1.13 -7.36
CA VAL A 277 -24.43 -0.13 -8.44
C VAL A 277 -25.70 0.71 -8.42
N THR A 278 -25.56 2.03 -8.30
CA THR A 278 -26.70 2.97 -8.29
C THR A 278 -26.80 3.83 -9.55
N VAL A 279 -25.72 3.90 -10.35
CA VAL A 279 -25.69 4.59 -11.64
C VAL A 279 -25.76 3.53 -12.73
N ASN A 280 -26.90 3.43 -13.42
CA ASN A 280 -27.01 2.59 -14.61
C ASN A 280 -26.26 3.28 -15.77
N LYS A 281 -25.16 2.67 -16.20
CA LYS A 281 -24.58 2.87 -17.53
C LYS A 281 -24.73 1.57 -18.31
#